data_AF-A0A557S7U7-F1
#
_entry.id   AF-A0A557S7U7-F1
#
_cell.length_a   1.000
_cell.length_b   1.000
_cell.length_c   1.000
_cell.angle_alpha   90.00
_cell.angle_beta   90.00
_cell.angle_gamma   90.00
#
_symmetry.space_group_name_H-M   'P 1'
#
loop_
_entity.id
_entity.type
_entity.pdbx_description
1 polymer ?
#
loop_
_entity_poly.entity_id
_entity_poly.type
_entity_poly.pdbx_seq_one_letter_code
_entity_poly.pdbx_strand_id
1 'polypeptide(L)' 'MIETQHLNVQPALKRPDDFYNALVDMHRDLSEEQSQLANAKLILLLANHIGDEATLEEALKIATEGLN' A
#
# COMPACT_ATOMS: atom_id res chain seq x y z
N MET A 1 15.92 24.13 -0.40
CA MET A 1 16.10 22.69 -0.10
C MET A 1 15.22 21.97 -1.11
N ILE A 2 15.77 21.06 -1.92
CA ILE A 2 14.96 20.24 -2.82
C ILE A 2 14.47 19.08 -1.97
N GLU A 3 13.16 18.95 -1.76
CA GLU A 3 12.61 17.72 -1.17
C GLU A 3 12.87 16.60 -2.16
N THR A 4 13.73 15.66 -1.78
CA THR A 4 13.93 14.43 -2.53
C THR A 4 12.66 13.59 -2.35
N GLN A 5 11.94 13.32 -3.43
CA GLN A 5 10.84 12.35 -3.41
C GLN A 5 11.44 10.94 -3.30
N HIS A 6 11.05 10.19 -2.27
CA HIS A 6 11.54 8.82 -2.02
C HIS A 6 10.52 7.80 -2.52
N LEU A 7 9.22 8.07 -2.34
CA LEU A 7 8.14 7.20 -2.78
C LEU A 7 7.85 7.36 -4.28
N ASN A 8 7.84 6.24 -5.01
CA ASN A 8 7.31 6.22 -6.38
C ASN A 8 5.78 6.07 -6.37
N VAL A 9 5.07 7.12 -6.79
CA VAL A 9 3.60 7.14 -6.91
C VAL A 9 3.08 6.84 -8.33
N GLN A 10 3.99 6.58 -9.28
CA GLN A 10 3.62 6.23 -10.65
C GLN A 10 3.29 4.73 -10.76
N PRO A 11 2.40 4.32 -11.69
CA PRO A 11 2.16 2.91 -11.96
C PRO A 11 3.45 2.18 -12.32
N ALA A 12 3.83 1.18 -11.52
CA ALA A 12 5.06 0.39 -11.70
C ALA A 12 4.80 -1.09 -12.06
N LEU A 13 3.57 -1.56 -11.93
CA LEU A 13 3.22 -2.96 -12.18
C LEU A 13 3.14 -3.25 -13.69
N LYS A 14 3.81 -4.31 -14.14
CA LYS A 14 3.74 -4.77 -15.54
C LYS A 14 2.34 -5.23 -15.96
N ARG A 15 1.55 -5.71 -15.01
CA ARG A 15 0.18 -6.24 -15.21
C ARG A 15 -0.70 -5.76 -14.05
N PRO A 16 -1.16 -4.50 -14.07
CA PRO A 16 -1.92 -3.92 -12.97
C PRO A 16 -3.27 -4.65 -12.75
N ASP A 17 -3.94 -5.05 -13.82
CA ASP A 17 -5.25 -5.72 -13.75
C ASP A 17 -5.16 -7.09 -13.05
N ASP A 18 -4.14 -7.89 -13.36
CA ASP A 18 -3.92 -9.19 -12.72
C ASP A 18 -3.71 -9.03 -11.21
N PHE A 19 -2.96 -8.02 -10.79
CA PHE A 19 -2.72 -7.75 -9.38
C PHE A 19 -3.98 -7.24 -8.68
N TYR A 20 -4.74 -6.35 -9.34
CA TYR A 20 -6.01 -5.88 -8.81
C TYR A 20 -7.01 -7.03 -8.60
N ASN A 21 -7.12 -7.95 -9.57
CA ASN A 21 -7.95 -9.14 -9.44
C ASN A 21 -7.51 -10.01 -8.26
N ALA A 22 -6.20 -10.21 -8.08
CA ALA A 22 -5.67 -10.98 -6.93
C ALA A 22 -6.00 -10.30 -5.58
N LEU A 23 -5.99 -8.98 -5.50
CA LEU A 23 -6.41 -8.24 -4.31
C LEU A 23 -7.90 -8.42 -4.03
N VAL A 24 -8.76 -8.33 -5.05
CA VAL A 24 -10.20 -8.57 -4.90
C VAL A 24 -10.47 -10.00 -4.44
N ASP A 25 -9.77 -10.96 -5.03
CA ASP A 25 -9.92 -12.38 -4.69
C ASP A 25 -9.48 -12.68 -3.25
N MET A 26 -8.46 -11.98 -2.73
CA MET A 26 -8.03 -12.08 -1.33
C MET A 26 -9.17 -11.79 -0.34
N HIS A 27 -10.14 -10.95 -0.72
CA HIS A 27 -11.23 -10.51 0.15
C HIS A 27 -12.50 -11.36 0.04
N ARG A 28 -12.63 -12.21 -0.98
CA ARG A 28 -13.91 -12.81 -1.41
C ARG A 28 -14.69 -13.52 -0.31
N ASP A 29 -14.01 -14.19 0.62
CA ASP A 29 -14.62 -15.01 1.67
C ASP A 29 -14.37 -14.47 3.09
N LEU A 30 -13.92 -13.20 3.20
CA LEU A 30 -13.61 -12.57 4.48
C LEU A 30 -14.75 -11.70 4.98
N SER A 31 -14.98 -11.70 6.30
CA SER A 31 -15.77 -10.64 6.95
C SER A 31 -15.08 -9.28 6.78
N GLU A 32 -15.79 -8.20 7.09
CA GLU A 32 -15.21 -6.86 7.06
C GLU A 32 -14.00 -6.73 7.99
N GLU A 33 -14.09 -7.25 9.21
CA GLU A 33 -13.00 -7.22 10.19
C GLU A 33 -11.81 -8.07 9.72
N GLN A 34 -12.07 -9.23 9.13
CA GLN A 34 -11.03 -10.09 8.56
C GLN A 34 -10.36 -9.43 7.35
N SER A 35 -11.13 -8.74 6.52
CA SER A 35 -10.66 -7.96 5.36
C SER A 35 -9.72 -6.82 5.81
N GLN A 36 -10.12 -6.06 6.84
CA GLN A 36 -9.27 -5.03 7.44
C GLN A 36 -7.98 -5.62 8.03
N LEU A 37 -8.06 -6.77 8.73
CA LEU A 37 -6.90 -7.45 9.27
C LEU A 37 -5.95 -7.96 8.16
N ALA A 38 -6.50 -8.47 7.07
CA ALA A 38 -5.72 -8.90 5.91
C ALA A 38 -4.97 -7.71 5.27
N ASN A 39 -5.64 -6.57 5.11
CA ASN A 39 -5.01 -5.34 4.61
C ASN A 39 -3.90 -4.83 5.53
N ALA A 40 -4.12 -4.81 6.84
CA ALA A 40 -3.09 -4.42 7.81
C ALA A 40 -1.86 -5.33 7.72
N LYS A 41 -2.07 -6.66 7.60
CA LYS A 41 -0.97 -7.63 7.40
C LYS A 41 -0.24 -7.40 6.09
N LEU A 42 -0.96 -7.16 4.99
CA LEU A 42 -0.37 -6.88 3.68
C LEU A 42 0.50 -5.62 3.73
N ILE A 43 0.00 -4.54 4.33
CA ILE A 43 0.76 -3.28 4.52
C ILE A 43 2.06 -3.55 5.27
N LEU A 44 2.03 -4.28 6.39
CA LEU A 44 3.24 -4.60 7.17
C LEU A 44 4.23 -5.47 6.39
N LEU A 45 3.74 -6.44 5.61
CA LEU A 45 4.61 -7.26 4.75
C LEU A 45 5.31 -6.42 3.68
N LEU A 46 4.58 -5.51 3.03
CA LEU A 46 5.13 -4.61 2.03
C LEU A 46 6.09 -3.59 2.65
N ALA A 47 5.78 -3.08 3.83
CA ALA A 47 6.66 -2.17 4.57
C ALA A 47 8.00 -2.85 4.91
N ASN A 48 7.95 -4.09 5.40
CA ASN A 48 9.15 -4.89 5.64
C ASN A 48 9.94 -5.19 4.36
N HIS A 49 9.26 -5.40 3.23
CA HIS A 49 9.91 -5.63 1.95
C HIS A 49 10.61 -4.37 1.41
N ILE A 50 9.99 -3.20 1.59
CA ILE A 50 10.56 -1.90 1.17
C ILE A 50 11.77 -1.55 2.03
N GLY A 51 11.66 -1.67 3.35
CA GLY A 51 12.78 -1.49 4.29
C GLY A 51 13.38 -0.08 4.39
N ASP A 52 12.80 0.91 3.69
CA ASP A 52 13.22 2.31 3.73
C ASP A 52 12.22 3.17 4.53
N GLU A 53 12.67 3.67 5.69
CA GLU A 53 11.85 4.45 6.62
C GLU A 53 11.36 5.77 5.98
N ALA A 54 12.20 6.47 5.21
CA ALA A 54 11.82 7.72 4.57
C ALA A 54 10.68 7.54 3.54
N THR A 55 10.77 6.49 2.70
CA THR A 55 9.70 6.11 1.77
C THR A 55 8.40 5.78 2.51
N LEU A 56 8.47 5.07 3.64
CA LEU A 56 7.29 4.68 4.41
C LEU A 56 6.63 5.87 5.11
N GLU A 57 7.41 6.79 5.68
CA GLU A 57 6.90 8.04 6.26
C GLU A 57 6.21 8.93 5.21
N GLU A 58 6.79 9.04 4.02
CA GLU A 58 6.20 9.76 2.88
C GLU A 58 4.87 9.11 2.47
N ALA A 59 4.82 7.78 2.38
CA ALA A 59 3.59 7.04 2.06
C ALA A 59 2.48 7.28 3.09
N LEU A 60 2.80 7.28 4.39
CA LEU A 60 1.84 7.56 5.45
C LEU A 60 1.27 8.98 5.35
N LYS A 61 2.11 9.98 5.09
CA LYS A 61 1.68 11.38 4.90
C LYS A 61 0.70 11.49 3.74
N ILE A 62 1.06 10.94 2.57
CA ILE A 62 0.22 10.96 1.37
C ILE A 62 -1.10 10.21 1.60
N ALA A 63 -1.07 9.05 2.26
CA ALA A 63 -2.28 8.25 2.51
C ALA A 63 -3.31 8.97 3.40
N THR A 64 -2.86 9.90 4.26
CA THR A 64 -3.73 10.70 5.13
C THR A 64 -4.10 12.07 4.56
N GLU A 65 -3.53 12.44 3.42
CA GLU A 65 -3.77 13.75 2.80
C GLU A 65 -5.24 13.88 2.36
N GLY A 66 -5.90 14.96 2.80
CA GLY A 66 -7.30 15.23 2.46
C GLY A 66 -8.33 14.41 3.25
N LEU A 67 -7.92 13.60 4.23
CA LEU A 67 -8.84 12.83 5.10
C LEU A 67 -9.31 13.61 6.35
N ASN A 68 -9.30 14.94 6.30
CA ASN A 68 -9.80 15.82 7.37
C ASN A 68 -11.19 16.37 7.05
#